data_AF-A0A2V8TAL4-F1
#
_entry.id   AF-A0A2V8TAL4-F1
#
_cell.length_a   1.000
_cell.length_b   1.000
_cell.length_c   1.000
_cell.angle_alpha   90.00
_cell.angle_beta   90.00
_cell.angle_gamma   90.00
#
_symmetry.space_group_name_H-M   'P 1'
#
loop_
_entity.id
_entity.type
_entity.pdbx_description
1 polymer ?
#
loop_
_entity_poly.entity_id
_entity_poly.type
_entity_poly.pdbx_seq_one_letter_code
_entity_poly.pdbx_strand_id
1 'polypeptide(L)'
;MDALKQMWIELLVERYNPRAIVERNEARVRDLEGLPRTTGVVYGSDPGELVVEESEIRLTVNLVEGQKTGAFLDQRENRVAARSYSRGRVLDTFTYQGAFALHLARAAENVIAVDVSAPAIGAARINAELNG
;
A
#
# COMPACT_ATOMS: atom_id res chain seq x y z
N MET A 1 14.05 14.24 -14.17
CA MET A 1 12.73 13.61 -14.39
C MET A 1 11.59 14.62 -14.36
N ASP A 2 11.59 15.60 -13.46
CA ASP A 2 10.48 16.56 -13.30
C ASP A 2 10.15 17.33 -14.60
N ALA A 3 11.17 17.78 -15.34
CA ALA A 3 11.00 18.47 -16.63
C ALA A 3 10.30 17.61 -17.72
N LEU A 4 10.30 16.28 -17.57
CA LEU A 4 9.68 15.34 -18.51
C LEU A 4 8.32 14.83 -18.00
N LYS A 5 7.77 15.40 -16.91
CA LYS A 5 6.56 14.91 -16.25
C LYS A 5 5.38 14.76 -17.22
N GLN A 6 5.14 15.77 -18.04
CA GLN A 6 4.02 15.77 -19.00
C GLN A 6 4.14 14.64 -20.03
N MET A 7 5.35 14.45 -20.59
CA MET A 7 5.64 13.35 -21.52
C MET A 7 5.39 11.98 -20.87
N TRP A 8 5.78 11.79 -19.61
CA TRP A 8 5.52 10.54 -18.89
C TRP A 8 4.03 10.30 -18.65
N ILE A 9 3.27 11.34 -18.29
CA ILE A 9 1.81 11.23 -18.12
C ILE A 9 1.18 10.79 -19.43
N GLU A 10 1.52 11.44 -20.55
CA GLU A 10 0.98 11.10 -21.87
C GLU A 10 1.30 9.65 -22.27
N LEU A 11 2.55 9.22 -22.11
CA LEU A 11 2.96 7.85 -22.42
C LEU A 11 2.26 6.82 -21.53
N LEU A 12 2.07 7.10 -20.24
CA LEU A 12 1.34 6.21 -19.34
C LEU A 12 -0.15 6.12 -19.73
N VAL A 13 -0.76 7.24 -20.11
CA VAL A 13 -2.15 7.29 -20.58
C VAL A 13 -2.32 6.49 -21.87
N GLU A 14 -1.47 6.74 -22.86
CA GLU A 14 -1.51 6.05 -24.15
C GLU A 14 -1.33 4.53 -23.98
N ARG A 15 -0.40 4.10 -23.12
CA ARG A 15 -0.03 2.68 -22.99
C ARG A 15 -0.97 1.88 -22.11
N TYR A 16 -1.52 2.47 -21.05
CA TYR A 16 -2.23 1.73 -20.02
C TYR A 16 -3.69 2.12 -19.85
N ASN A 17 -4.15 3.21 -20.50
CA ASN A 17 -5.49 3.76 -20.35
C ASN A 17 -5.98 3.77 -18.88
N PRO A 18 -5.20 4.36 -17.94
CA PRO A 18 -5.47 4.25 -16.52
C PRO A 18 -6.67 5.12 -16.12
N ARG A 19 -7.39 4.72 -15.07
CA ARG A 19 -8.46 5.56 -14.48
C ARG A 19 -7.92 6.85 -13.84
N ALA A 20 -6.72 6.78 -13.27
CA ALA A 20 -6.06 7.89 -12.60
C ALA A 20 -4.55 7.70 -12.59
N ILE A 21 -3.79 8.80 -12.55
CA ILE A 21 -2.37 8.82 -12.25
C ILE A 21 -2.16 9.76 -11.06
N VAL A 22 -1.49 9.27 -10.02
CA VAL A 22 -1.20 10.04 -8.80
C VAL A 22 0.30 10.25 -8.70
N GLU A 23 0.72 11.49 -8.47
CA GLU A 23 2.10 11.82 -8.13
C GLU A 23 2.32 11.74 -6.61
N ARG A 24 3.43 11.11 -6.20
CA ARG A 24 3.90 11.04 -4.81
C ARG A 24 5.31 11.59 -4.69
N ASN A 25 5.46 12.88 -4.98
CA ASN A 25 6.73 13.60 -4.99
C ASN A 25 7.01 14.26 -3.62
N GLU A 26 6.90 13.49 -2.54
CA GLU A 26 7.02 13.99 -1.16
C GLU A 26 8.38 13.70 -0.51
N ALA A 27 9.23 12.94 -1.21
CA ALA A 27 10.52 12.50 -0.68
C ALA A 27 11.47 13.69 -0.44
N ARG A 28 12.13 13.69 0.73
CA ARG A 28 13.09 14.73 1.15
C ARG A 28 14.25 14.95 0.18
N VAL A 29 14.59 13.93 -0.62
CA VAL A 29 15.64 14.05 -1.66
C VAL A 29 15.33 15.17 -2.67
N ARG A 30 14.06 15.54 -2.87
CA ARG A 30 13.68 16.65 -3.76
C ARG A 30 14.21 18.01 -3.31
N ASP A 31 14.35 18.22 -2.01
CA ASP A 31 14.92 19.47 -1.49
C ASP A 31 16.39 19.64 -1.93
N LEU A 32 17.13 18.53 -2.05
CA LEU A 32 18.52 18.53 -2.50
C LEU A 32 18.63 18.92 -4.00
N GLU A 33 17.57 18.65 -4.76
CA GLU A 33 17.44 19.01 -6.18
C GLU A 33 16.79 20.40 -6.39
N GLY A 34 16.46 21.12 -5.31
CA GLY A 34 15.76 22.40 -5.39
C GLY A 34 14.32 22.30 -5.91
N LEU A 35 13.70 21.12 -5.80
CA LEU A 35 12.36 20.86 -6.34
C LEU A 35 11.28 20.91 -5.25
N PRO A 36 10.08 21.45 -5.56
CA PRO A 36 8.97 21.45 -4.62
C PRO A 36 8.50 20.01 -4.35
N ARG A 37 8.05 19.76 -3.12
CA ARG A 37 7.37 18.53 -2.76
C ARG A 37 5.90 18.64 -3.12
N THR A 38 5.40 17.69 -3.90
CA THR A 38 4.01 17.70 -4.39
C THR A 38 3.39 16.31 -4.28
N THR A 39 2.08 16.27 -4.06
CA THR A 39 1.29 15.03 -4.05
C THR A 39 -0.09 15.35 -4.63
N GLY A 40 -0.66 14.44 -5.41
CA GLY A 40 -1.99 14.62 -5.95
C GLY A 40 -2.25 13.90 -7.27
N VAL A 41 -3.48 14.01 -7.76
CA VAL A 41 -3.90 13.44 -9.04
C VAL A 41 -3.41 14.33 -10.19
N VAL A 42 -2.67 13.74 -11.13
CA VAL A 42 -2.14 14.43 -12.32
C VAL A 42 -2.85 14.04 -13.62
N TYR A 43 -3.67 12.98 -13.58
CA TYR A 43 -4.54 12.57 -14.68
C TYR A 43 -5.75 11.82 -14.12
N GLY A 44 -6.92 12.01 -14.72
CA GLY A 44 -8.18 11.38 -14.29
C GLY A 44 -8.77 12.04 -13.05
N SER A 45 -9.52 11.26 -12.27
CA SER A 45 -10.12 11.66 -11.00
C SER A 45 -9.56 10.83 -9.85
N ASP A 46 -9.59 11.35 -8.63
CA ASP A 46 -9.21 10.59 -7.44
C ASP A 46 -10.02 9.28 -7.36
N PRO A 47 -9.37 8.11 -7.37
CA PRO A 47 -10.07 6.84 -7.26
C PRO A 47 -10.67 6.58 -5.88
N GLY A 48 -10.33 7.41 -4.88
CA GLY A 48 -10.70 7.19 -3.48
C GLY A 48 -10.01 5.96 -2.90
N GLU A 49 -10.64 5.35 -1.89
CA GLU A 49 -10.17 4.07 -1.35
C GLU A 49 -10.38 2.94 -2.36
N LEU A 50 -9.32 2.20 -2.63
CA LEU A 50 -9.29 1.05 -3.53
C LEU A 50 -9.15 -0.23 -2.72
N VAL A 51 -9.85 -1.28 -3.13
CA VAL A 51 -9.55 -2.65 -2.68
C VAL A 51 -8.68 -3.32 -3.73
N VAL A 52 -7.50 -3.76 -3.32
CA VAL A 52 -6.58 -4.54 -4.15
C VAL A 52 -6.53 -5.98 -3.65
N GLU A 53 -6.31 -6.91 -4.57
CA GLU A 53 -6.11 -8.32 -4.25
C GLU A 53 -4.61 -8.64 -4.33
N GLU A 54 -4.07 -9.12 -3.22
CA GLU A 54 -2.72 -9.64 -3.12
C GLU A 54 -2.77 -11.13 -2.78
N SER A 55 -2.57 -11.97 -3.80
CA SER A 55 -2.79 -13.41 -3.72
C SER A 55 -4.22 -13.76 -3.32
N GLU A 56 -4.48 -14.13 -2.06
CA GLU A 56 -5.82 -14.48 -1.55
C GLU A 56 -6.31 -13.49 -0.47
N ILE A 57 -5.59 -12.38 -0.31
CA ILE A 57 -5.85 -11.34 0.69
C ILE A 57 -6.33 -10.07 -0.02
N ARG A 58 -7.44 -9.50 0.46
CA ARG A 58 -7.94 -8.20 0.02
C ARG A 58 -7.44 -7.09 0.95
N LEU A 59 -6.91 -6.00 0.40
CA LEU A 59 -6.38 -4.88 1.18
C LEU A 59 -6.98 -3.57 0.68
N THR A 60 -7.35 -2.68 1.60
CA THR A 60 -7.65 -1.29 1.28
C THR A 60 -6.37 -0.50 1.07
N VAL A 61 -6.37 0.34 0.04
CA VAL A 61 -5.27 1.20 -0.37
C VAL A 61 -5.83 2.57 -0.73
N ASN A 62 -5.20 3.62 -0.22
CA ASN A 62 -5.45 4.98 -0.65
C ASN A 62 -4.17 5.53 -1.29
N LEU A 63 -4.28 5.95 -2.56
CA LEU A 63 -3.14 6.39 -3.35
C LEU A 63 -2.71 7.82 -3.01
N VAL A 64 -3.63 8.64 -2.52
CA VAL A 64 -3.41 10.06 -2.21
C VAL A 64 -3.03 10.23 -0.74
N GLU A 65 -3.79 9.61 0.17
CA GLU A 65 -3.60 9.69 1.61
C GLU A 65 -3.03 8.36 2.14
N GLY A 66 -1.87 8.39 2.82
CA GLY A 66 -1.23 7.19 3.38
C GLY A 66 0.30 7.23 3.32
N GLN A 67 0.98 6.33 4.04
CA GLN A 67 2.43 6.18 3.91
C GLN A 67 2.79 5.46 2.59
N LYS A 68 3.80 5.97 1.88
CA LYS A 68 4.18 5.53 0.50
C LYS A 68 2.99 5.59 -0.48
N THR A 69 2.99 4.77 -1.53
CA THR A 69 1.90 4.61 -2.51
C THR A 69 0.67 3.87 -1.95
N GLY A 70 0.46 3.92 -0.64
CA GLY A 70 -0.67 3.28 0.04
C GLY A 70 -0.51 1.78 0.34
N ALA A 71 0.59 1.13 -0.10
CA ALA A 71 0.92 -0.26 0.20
C ALA A 71 2.44 -0.54 0.14
N PHE A 72 2.90 -1.58 0.84
CA PHE A 72 4.28 -2.10 0.77
C PHE A 72 4.36 -3.27 -0.21
N LEU A 73 4.34 -2.96 -1.52
CA LEU A 73 4.37 -3.95 -2.60
C LEU A 73 5.68 -4.75 -2.64
N ASP A 74 6.78 -4.14 -2.16
CA ASP A 74 8.09 -4.77 -1.99
C ASP A 74 8.07 -5.99 -1.06
N GLN A 75 7.10 -6.06 -0.14
CA GLN A 75 6.95 -7.12 0.84
C GLN A 75 5.97 -8.23 0.42
N ARG A 76 5.35 -8.15 -0.76
CA ARG A 76 4.34 -9.12 -1.24
C ARG A 76 4.83 -10.57 -1.16
N GLU A 77 5.99 -10.83 -1.75
CA GLU A 77 6.55 -12.19 -1.81
C GLU A 77 6.94 -12.71 -0.43
N ASN A 78 7.43 -11.82 0.44
CA ASN A 78 7.75 -12.16 1.82
C ASN A 78 6.49 -12.50 2.64
N ARG A 79 5.37 -11.81 2.42
CA ARG A 79 4.09 -12.13 3.07
C ARG A 79 3.56 -13.51 2.67
N VAL A 80 3.60 -13.83 1.37
CA VAL A 80 3.23 -15.16 0.87
C VAL A 80 4.15 -16.23 1.43
N ALA A 81 5.47 -16.00 1.42
CA ALA A 81 6.43 -16.95 1.97
C ALA A 81 6.25 -17.17 3.48
N ALA A 82 6.00 -16.10 4.24
CA ALA A 82 5.82 -16.15 5.70
C ALA A 82 4.67 -17.07 6.13
N ARG A 83 3.60 -17.16 5.33
CA ARG A 83 2.48 -18.07 5.58
C ARG A 83 2.95 -19.52 5.76
N SER A 84 3.93 -19.98 4.99
CA SER A 84 4.44 -21.37 5.07
C SER A 84 5.09 -21.73 6.40
N TYR A 85 5.52 -20.72 7.17
CA TYR A 85 6.12 -20.89 8.50
C TYR A 85 5.11 -20.65 9.64
N SER A 86 3.90 -20.22 9.31
CA SER A 86 2.86 -19.83 10.26
C SER A 86 2.14 -21.05 10.85
N ARG A 87 2.16 -21.19 12.18
CA ARG A 87 1.47 -22.24 12.93
C ARG A 87 1.26 -21.85 14.39
N GLY A 88 0.17 -22.30 15.00
CA GLY A 88 -0.15 -21.99 16.40
C GLY A 88 -0.37 -20.48 16.61
N ARG A 89 0.37 -19.88 17.55
CA ARG A 89 0.27 -18.46 17.91
C ARG A 89 1.39 -17.65 17.26
N VAL A 90 1.04 -16.60 16.54
CA VAL A 90 1.98 -15.76 15.78
C VAL A 90 1.84 -14.30 16.19
N LEU A 91 2.97 -13.59 16.25
CA LEU A 91 3.03 -12.16 16.53
C LEU A 91 3.59 -11.43 15.30
N ASP A 92 2.80 -10.54 14.73
CA ASP A 92 3.19 -9.61 13.67
C ASP A 92 3.48 -8.24 14.27
N THR A 93 4.76 -7.91 14.41
CA THR A 93 5.23 -6.62 14.96
C THR A 93 5.45 -5.61 13.84
N PHE A 94 5.05 -4.35 14.06
CA PHE A 94 5.07 -3.30 13.03
C PHE A 94 4.16 -3.65 11.85
N THR A 95 2.95 -4.12 12.19
CA THR A 95 2.01 -4.73 11.23
C THR A 95 1.51 -3.74 10.16
N TYR A 96 1.61 -2.44 10.43
CA TYR A 96 1.00 -1.39 9.63
C TYR A 96 -0.48 -1.68 9.40
N GLN A 97 -0.91 -1.88 8.14
CA GLN A 97 -2.28 -2.18 7.74
C GLN A 97 -2.66 -3.67 7.85
N GLY A 98 -1.88 -4.49 8.57
CA GLY A 98 -2.25 -5.88 8.85
C GLY A 98 -1.87 -6.90 7.78
N ALA A 99 -1.15 -6.51 6.73
CA ALA A 99 -0.94 -7.38 5.57
C ALA A 99 -0.22 -8.68 5.93
N PHE A 100 0.87 -8.64 6.70
CA PHE A 100 1.53 -9.87 7.19
C PHE A 100 0.56 -10.70 8.04
N ALA A 101 -0.06 -10.09 9.04
CA ALA A 101 -1.01 -10.76 9.93
C ALA A 101 -2.12 -11.51 9.17
N LEU A 102 -2.67 -10.91 8.10
CA LEU A 102 -3.70 -11.50 7.27
C LEU A 102 -3.21 -12.75 6.51
N HIS A 103 -2.02 -12.68 5.90
CA HIS A 103 -1.43 -13.86 5.26
C HIS A 103 -1.11 -14.97 6.28
N LEU A 104 -0.61 -14.60 7.46
CA LEU A 104 -0.26 -15.54 8.53
C LEU A 104 -1.50 -16.22 9.12
N ALA A 105 -2.62 -15.50 9.24
CA ALA A 105 -3.89 -16.01 9.77
C ALA A 105 -4.51 -17.11 8.90
N ARG A 106 -4.09 -17.26 7.64
CA ARG A 106 -4.52 -18.36 6.77
C ARG A 106 -3.94 -19.73 7.16
N ALA A 107 -3.03 -19.79 8.13
CA ALA A 107 -2.42 -21.03 8.61
C ALA A 107 -2.19 -21.06 10.14
N ALA A 108 -2.12 -19.91 10.81
CA ALA A 108 -2.05 -19.83 12.28
C ALA A 108 -3.41 -20.06 12.94
N GLU A 109 -3.39 -20.52 14.20
CA GLU A 109 -4.57 -20.59 15.06
C GLU A 109 -4.93 -19.20 15.61
N ASN A 110 -3.92 -18.37 15.88
CA ASN A 110 -4.11 -17.01 16.38
C ASN A 110 -2.95 -16.12 15.91
N VAL A 111 -3.29 -14.91 15.46
CA VAL A 111 -2.32 -13.88 15.10
C VAL A 111 -2.59 -12.62 15.91
N ILE A 112 -1.55 -12.09 16.55
CA ILE A 112 -1.58 -10.79 17.21
C ILE A 112 -0.81 -9.81 16.33
N ALA A 113 -1.48 -8.76 15.88
CA ALA A 113 -0.90 -7.72 15.04
C ALA A 113 -0.69 -6.45 15.87
N VAL A 114 0.52 -5.91 15.89
CA VAL A 114 0.91 -4.76 16.74
C VAL A 114 1.54 -3.66 15.92
N ASP A 115 1.02 -2.44 16.10
CA ASP A 115 1.58 -1.21 15.54
C ASP A 115 1.34 -0.05 16.51
N VAL A 116 2.19 0.98 16.45
CA VAL A 116 2.04 2.20 17.27
C VAL A 116 1.01 3.17 16.67
N SER A 117 0.76 3.06 15.37
CA SER A 117 -0.14 3.96 14.63
C SER A 117 -1.59 3.51 14.77
N ALA A 118 -2.39 4.29 15.51
CA ALA A 118 -3.83 4.05 15.62
C ALA A 118 -4.56 4.05 14.25
N PRO A 119 -4.24 4.94 13.29
CA PRO A 119 -4.78 4.85 11.93
C PRO A 119 -4.41 3.54 11.22
N ALA A 120 -3.17 3.06 11.38
CA ALA A 120 -2.74 1.80 10.77
C ALA A 120 -3.50 0.60 11.36
N ILE A 121 -3.68 0.57 12.68
CA ILE A 121 -4.52 -0.44 13.35
C ILE A 121 -5.99 -0.34 12.90
N GLY A 122 -6.51 0.87 12.68
CA GLY A 122 -7.85 1.07 12.11
C GLY A 122 -7.98 0.41 10.73
N ALA A 123 -7.02 0.68 9.83
CA ALA A 123 -6.96 0.05 8.52
C ALA A 123 -6.75 -1.47 8.60
N ALA A 124 -5.93 -1.96 9.53
CA ALA A 124 -5.73 -3.40 9.75
C ALA A 124 -7.03 -4.11 10.17
N ARG A 125 -7.87 -3.46 10.98
CA ARG A 125 -9.20 -3.99 11.34
C ARG A 125 -10.14 -4.05 10.14
N ILE A 126 -10.20 -2.98 9.34
CA ILE A 126 -10.99 -2.97 8.10
C ILE A 126 -10.52 -4.10 7.17
N ASN A 127 -9.21 -4.26 7.00
CA ASN A 127 -8.67 -5.34 6.18
C ASN A 127 -8.96 -6.73 6.77
N ALA A 128 -8.96 -6.90 8.09
CA ALA A 128 -9.40 -8.15 8.73
C ALA A 128 -10.87 -8.45 8.40
N GLU A 129 -11.76 -7.48 8.58
CA GLU A 129 -13.19 -7.62 8.24
C GLU A 129 -13.41 -7.97 6.76
N LEU A 130 -12.61 -7.41 5.86
CA LEU A 130 -12.64 -7.74 4.43
C LEU A 130 -12.18 -9.18 4.13
N ASN A 131 -11.51 -9.88 5.04
CA ASN A 131 -10.93 -11.20 4.80
C ASN A 131 -11.55 -12.35 5.60
N GLY A 132 -12.56 -12.04 6.44
CA GLY A 132 -13.23 -12.99 7.34
C GLY A 132 -12.35 -13.41 8.51
#